data_AF-A0A2V9JD03-F1
#
_entry.id   AF-A0A2V9JD03-F1
#
_cell.length_a   1.000
_cell.length_b   1.000
_cell.length_c   1.000
_cell.angle_alpha   90.00
_cell.angle_beta   90.00
_cell.angle_gamma   90.00
#
_symmetry.space_group_name_H-M   'P 1'
#
loop_
_entity.id
_entity.type
_entity.pdbx_description
1 polymer ?
#
loop_
_entity_poly.entity_id
_entity_poly.type
_entity_poly.pdbx_seq_one_letter_code
_entity_poly.pdbx_strand_id
1 'polypeptide(L)'
;MMVLAGLGCLALSASAFAANQTTPGAVTLSSTFECISVRAAFSGDDNANNSAGIQFRRAGTTTWLNAYTPAIDRRTSVNGNDNSANAFQARGSIVGLTPNASYEIQVTWTDADGITGSAASTASVSTLSYNPPA
;
A
#
# COMPACT_ATOMS: atom_id res chain seq x y z
N MET A 1 28.18 23.51 -54.60
CA MET A 1 26.81 22.97 -54.47
C MET A 1 26.85 21.79 -53.52
N MET A 2 26.27 21.99 -52.32
CA MET A 2 25.75 21.05 -51.32
C MET A 2 26.06 21.60 -49.92
N VAL A 3 25.12 22.42 -49.44
CA VAL A 3 25.04 22.84 -48.04
C VAL A 3 24.39 21.67 -47.29
N LEU A 4 25.10 21.12 -46.31
CA LEU A 4 24.61 20.08 -45.42
C LEU A 4 23.76 20.77 -44.34
N ALA A 5 22.44 20.61 -44.41
CA ALA A 5 21.52 21.14 -43.40
C ALA A 5 21.46 20.17 -42.20
N GLY A 6 22.04 20.56 -41.08
CA GLY A 6 21.94 19.83 -39.81
C GLY A 6 20.56 20.05 -39.18
N LEU A 7 19.76 18.98 -39.07
CA LEU A 7 18.55 18.97 -38.26
C LEU A 7 18.96 18.86 -36.78
N GLY A 8 18.95 19.97 -36.05
CA GLY A 8 19.04 19.99 -34.60
C GLY A 8 17.72 19.55 -33.98
N CYS A 9 17.67 18.35 -33.42
CA CYS A 9 16.57 17.89 -32.57
C CYS A 9 16.63 18.66 -31.24
N LEU A 10 15.70 19.61 -31.03
CA LEU A 10 15.49 20.27 -29.75
C LEU A 10 14.65 19.33 -28.86
N ALA A 11 15.28 18.60 -27.95
CA ALA A 11 14.55 17.81 -26.97
C ALA A 11 13.90 18.75 -25.95
N LEU A 12 12.57 18.90 -26.01
CA LEU A 12 11.81 19.54 -24.94
C LEU A 12 11.87 18.64 -23.69
N SER A 13 12.62 19.07 -22.69
CA SER A 13 12.56 18.47 -21.36
C SER A 13 11.21 18.83 -20.73
N ALA A 14 10.29 17.88 -20.64
CA ALA A 14 9.08 18.05 -19.84
C ALA A 14 9.48 18.01 -18.37
N SER A 15 9.28 19.11 -17.64
CA SER A 15 9.38 19.13 -16.19
C SER A 15 8.33 18.19 -15.61
N ALA A 16 8.74 17.13 -14.93
CA ALA A 16 7.81 16.34 -14.14
C ALA A 16 7.31 17.21 -12.98
N PHE A 17 6.00 17.45 -12.92
CA PHE A 17 5.38 18.08 -11.75
C PHE A 17 5.40 17.07 -10.59
N ALA A 18 5.73 17.53 -9.39
CA ALA A 18 5.61 16.74 -8.17
C ALA A 18 4.15 16.25 -8.03
N ALA A 19 3.97 14.95 -7.83
CA ALA A 19 2.67 14.33 -7.67
C ALA A 19 2.34 14.30 -6.18
N ASN A 20 1.69 15.36 -5.68
CA ASN A 20 1.27 15.42 -4.28
C ASN A 20 0.09 14.48 -3.97
N GLN A 21 -0.64 14.04 -4.99
CA GLN A 21 -1.76 13.12 -4.80
C GLN A 21 -1.30 11.69 -4.55
N THR A 22 -1.91 11.01 -3.59
CA THR A 22 -1.72 9.58 -3.39
C THR A 22 -2.38 8.77 -4.51
N THR A 23 -1.62 7.85 -5.09
CA THR A 23 -2.14 6.76 -5.93
C THR A 23 -2.06 5.45 -5.16
N PRO A 24 -3.18 4.89 -4.69
CA PRO A 24 -3.21 3.59 -4.02
C PRO A 24 -2.72 2.46 -4.93
N GLY A 25 -1.86 1.60 -4.39
CA GLY A 25 -1.31 0.44 -5.05
C GLY A 25 -1.85 -0.88 -4.51
N ALA A 26 -1.08 -1.95 -4.70
CA ALA A 26 -1.47 -3.30 -4.29
C ALA A 26 -1.56 -3.45 -2.76
N VAL A 27 -2.60 -4.16 -2.30
CA VAL A 27 -2.71 -4.66 -0.93
C VAL A 27 -2.24 -6.11 -0.91
N THR A 28 -1.16 -6.38 -0.16
CA THR A 28 -0.60 -7.70 0.07
C THR A 28 -0.88 -8.14 1.50
N LEU A 29 -1.41 -9.35 1.65
CA LEU A 29 -1.77 -9.94 2.94
C LEU A 29 -0.94 -11.21 3.18
N SER A 30 -0.57 -11.43 4.43
CA SER A 30 0.00 -12.70 4.90
C SER A 30 -0.58 -13.02 6.28
N SER A 31 -0.83 -14.28 6.58
CA SER A 31 -1.50 -14.70 7.81
C SER A 31 -0.68 -15.72 8.60
N THR A 32 -0.96 -15.76 9.90
CA THR A 32 -0.55 -16.81 10.83
C THR A 32 -1.82 -17.45 11.41
N PHE A 33 -1.72 -18.15 12.54
CA PHE A 33 -2.88 -18.75 13.21
C PHE A 33 -3.92 -17.71 13.66
N GLU A 34 -3.49 -16.57 14.22
CA GLU A 34 -4.40 -15.59 14.84
C GLU A 34 -4.11 -14.14 14.43
N CYS A 35 -3.21 -13.95 13.47
CA CYS A 35 -2.78 -12.62 13.02
C CYS A 35 -2.72 -12.51 11.50
N ILE A 36 -2.95 -11.31 10.98
CA ILE A 36 -2.77 -10.94 9.57
C ILE A 36 -1.83 -9.74 9.48
N SER A 37 -0.79 -9.85 8.66
CA SER A 37 0.04 -8.74 8.21
C SER A 37 -0.60 -8.07 7.01
N VAL A 38 -0.67 -6.74 7.03
CA VAL A 38 -1.20 -5.91 5.93
C VAL A 38 -0.09 -5.01 5.40
N ARG A 39 0.16 -5.07 4.09
CA ARG A 39 1.03 -4.12 3.38
C ARG A 39 0.23 -3.52 2.22
N ALA A 40 0.04 -2.22 2.22
CA ALA A 40 -0.63 -1.50 1.13
C ALA A 40 0.35 -0.52 0.50
N ALA A 41 0.71 -0.75 -0.76
CA ALA A 41 1.60 0.12 -1.51
C ALA A 41 0.89 1.41 -1.93
N PHE A 42 1.66 2.46 -2.16
CA PHE A 42 1.20 3.70 -2.80
C PHE A 42 2.33 4.33 -3.62
N SER A 43 1.98 5.26 -4.49
CA SER A 43 2.90 6.19 -5.18
C SER A 43 2.34 7.61 -5.17
N GLY A 44 3.16 8.60 -5.57
CA GLY A 44 2.87 10.02 -5.37
C GLY A 44 3.09 10.42 -3.91
N ASP A 45 2.28 11.36 -3.40
CA ASP A 45 2.39 11.90 -2.04
C ASP A 45 3.80 12.47 -1.75
N ASP A 46 4.33 13.26 -2.69
CA ASP A 46 5.68 13.83 -2.60
C ASP A 46 5.86 14.76 -1.37
N ASN A 47 4.78 15.34 -0.86
CA ASN A 47 4.75 16.16 0.35
C ASN A 47 4.47 15.37 1.65
N ALA A 48 4.37 14.04 1.56
CA ALA A 48 4.32 13.09 2.67
C ALA A 48 3.20 13.34 3.69
N ASN A 49 2.02 13.73 3.23
CA ASN A 49 0.87 14.08 4.08
C ASN A 49 -0.30 13.08 4.00
N ASN A 50 -0.15 11.98 3.25
CA ASN A 50 -1.16 10.93 3.22
C ASN A 50 -1.23 10.10 4.50
N SER A 51 -2.35 9.40 4.65
CA SER A 51 -2.62 8.43 5.71
C SER A 51 -3.47 7.27 5.19
N ALA A 52 -3.50 6.17 5.95
CA ALA A 52 -4.31 4.99 5.63
C ALA A 52 -5.04 4.48 6.88
N GLY A 53 -6.28 4.06 6.71
CA GLY A 53 -7.06 3.28 7.67
C GLY A 53 -7.17 1.82 7.25
N ILE A 54 -7.20 0.91 8.22
CA ILE A 54 -7.43 -0.52 7.98
C ILE A 54 -8.67 -0.96 8.74
N GLN A 55 -9.62 -1.55 8.00
CA GLN A 55 -10.78 -2.22 8.56
C GLN A 55 -10.78 -3.67 8.15
N PHE A 56 -11.37 -4.53 8.99
CA PHE A 56 -11.48 -5.95 8.72
C PHE A 56 -12.80 -6.51 9.19
N ARG A 57 -13.22 -7.63 8.58
CA ARG A 57 -14.36 -8.41 9.04
C ARG A 57 -14.15 -9.87 8.72
N ARG A 58 -14.79 -10.74 9.50
CA ARG A 58 -14.86 -12.16 9.14
C ARG A 58 -15.74 -12.30 7.89
N ALA A 59 -15.32 -13.10 6.93
CA ALA A 59 -16.09 -13.32 5.71
C ALA A 59 -17.52 -13.81 6.04
N GLY A 60 -18.52 -13.26 5.34
CA GLY A 60 -19.94 -13.54 5.61
C GLY A 60 -20.56 -12.71 6.74
N THR A 61 -19.79 -11.89 7.45
CA THR A 61 -20.33 -10.90 8.40
C THR A 61 -20.49 -9.52 7.73
N THR A 62 -21.31 -8.66 8.29
CA THR A 62 -21.57 -7.32 7.73
C THR A 62 -20.80 -6.21 8.44
N THR A 63 -20.49 -6.38 9.73
CA THR A 63 -19.82 -5.38 10.56
C THR A 63 -18.32 -5.34 10.31
N TRP A 64 -17.81 -4.17 9.91
CA TRP A 64 -16.39 -3.88 9.83
C TRP A 64 -15.84 -3.44 11.20
N LEU A 65 -14.69 -4.00 11.58
CA LEU A 65 -13.93 -3.64 12.77
C LEU A 65 -12.71 -2.83 12.37
N ASN A 66 -12.31 -1.88 13.21
CA ASN A 66 -11.09 -1.10 12.98
C ASN A 66 -9.87 -1.88 13.47
N ALA A 67 -8.81 -1.95 12.66
CA ALA A 67 -7.51 -2.38 13.12
C ALA A 67 -6.72 -1.21 13.74
N TYR A 68 -5.55 -1.51 14.29
CA TYR A 68 -4.61 -0.45 14.66
C TYR A 68 -4.18 0.37 13.45
N THR A 69 -3.96 1.68 13.65
CA THR A 69 -3.47 2.59 12.61
C THR A 69 -2.15 2.07 12.04
N PRO A 70 -2.04 1.87 10.70
CA PRO A 70 -0.80 1.42 10.09
C PRO A 70 0.27 2.51 10.14
N ALA A 71 1.54 2.09 10.16
CA ALA A 71 2.66 2.99 9.93
C ALA A 71 2.84 3.23 8.43
N ILE A 72 2.98 4.49 8.01
CA ILE A 72 3.35 4.83 6.63
C ILE A 72 4.88 4.82 6.51
N ASP A 73 5.44 3.83 5.83
CA ASP A 73 6.88 3.76 5.57
C ASP A 73 7.22 4.28 4.17
N ARG A 74 8.10 5.28 4.10
CA ARG A 74 8.62 5.90 2.87
C ARG A 74 10.12 5.65 2.68
N ARG A 75 10.78 4.90 3.57
CA ARG A 75 12.24 4.75 3.60
C ARG A 75 12.72 3.87 2.47
N THR A 76 13.45 4.44 1.52
CA THR A 76 14.13 3.73 0.43
C THR A 76 15.45 3.08 0.87
N SER A 77 15.96 3.40 2.06
CA SER A 77 17.11 2.74 2.67
C SER A 77 16.92 2.54 4.17
N VAL A 78 17.46 1.43 4.70
CA VAL A 78 17.50 1.13 6.14
C VAL A 78 18.90 0.66 6.51
N ASN A 79 19.55 1.37 7.43
CA ASN A 79 20.92 1.09 7.88
C ASN A 79 21.93 0.94 6.73
N GLY A 80 21.80 1.76 5.68
CA GLY A 80 22.68 1.74 4.50
C GLY A 80 22.37 0.65 3.48
N ASN A 81 21.36 -0.20 3.71
CA ASN A 81 20.90 -1.21 2.76
C ASN A 81 19.74 -0.67 1.92
N ASP A 82 19.63 -1.13 0.67
CA ASP A 82 18.48 -0.83 -0.18
C ASP A 82 17.19 -1.39 0.43
N ASN A 83 16.16 -0.56 0.49
CA ASN A 83 14.83 -0.90 0.98
C ASN A 83 13.74 -0.47 -0.01
N SER A 84 14.09 -0.15 -1.25
CA SER A 84 13.16 0.37 -2.26
C SER A 84 11.94 -0.55 -2.48
N ALA A 85 12.11 -1.87 -2.35
CA ALA A 85 11.02 -2.85 -2.45
C ALA A 85 10.00 -2.81 -1.28
N ASN A 86 10.34 -2.17 -0.16
CA ASN A 86 9.46 -2.03 1.02
C ASN A 86 9.18 -0.57 1.40
N ALA A 87 9.57 0.37 0.53
CA ALA A 87 9.25 1.78 0.65
C ALA A 87 7.82 2.04 0.13
N PHE A 88 7.27 3.20 0.50
CA PHE A 88 5.96 3.70 0.09
C PHE A 88 4.84 2.68 0.35
N GLN A 89 4.75 2.23 1.60
CA GLN A 89 3.74 1.28 2.05
C GLN A 89 3.14 1.67 3.39
N ALA A 90 1.81 1.60 3.52
CA ALA A 90 1.16 1.48 4.81
C ALA A 90 1.35 0.04 5.33
N ARG A 91 1.83 -0.09 6.56
CA ARG A 91 2.12 -1.39 7.19
C ARG A 91 1.37 -1.54 8.51
N GLY A 92 0.53 -2.56 8.60
CA GLY A 92 -0.30 -2.83 9.76
C GLY A 92 -0.33 -4.31 10.13
N SER A 93 -0.85 -4.58 11.32
CA SER A 93 -1.14 -5.93 11.79
C SER A 93 -2.52 -5.97 12.43
N ILE A 94 -3.25 -7.04 12.14
CA ILE A 94 -4.51 -7.39 12.78
C ILE A 94 -4.21 -8.62 13.64
N VAL A 95 -4.55 -8.59 14.91
CA VAL A 95 -4.20 -9.63 15.90
C VAL A 95 -5.44 -10.09 16.67
N GLY A 96 -5.37 -11.26 17.30
CA GLY A 96 -6.49 -11.80 18.09
C GLY A 96 -7.64 -12.32 17.22
N LEU A 97 -7.33 -12.80 16.03
CA LEU A 97 -8.30 -13.38 15.10
C LEU A 97 -8.55 -14.86 15.42
N THR A 98 -9.69 -15.38 14.94
CA THR A 98 -9.99 -16.80 15.05
C THR A 98 -9.11 -17.60 14.06
N PRO A 99 -8.47 -18.69 14.48
CA PRO A 99 -7.80 -19.62 13.57
C PRO A 99 -8.73 -20.25 12.55
N ASN A 100 -8.18 -20.66 11.41
CA ASN A 100 -8.93 -21.31 10.32
C ASN A 100 -10.19 -20.53 9.88
N ALA A 101 -10.08 -19.21 9.76
CA ALA A 101 -11.18 -18.35 9.36
C ALA A 101 -10.76 -17.38 8.24
N SER A 102 -11.66 -17.18 7.28
CA SER A 102 -11.48 -16.20 6.21
C SER A 102 -11.87 -14.81 6.67
N TYR A 103 -11.03 -13.84 6.35
CA TYR A 103 -11.25 -12.42 6.63
C TYR A 103 -11.17 -11.61 5.34
N GLU A 104 -11.97 -10.55 5.31
CA GLU A 104 -11.89 -9.47 4.32
C GLU A 104 -11.26 -8.26 5.01
N ILE A 105 -10.31 -7.63 4.33
CA ILE A 105 -9.53 -6.49 4.83
C ILE A 105 -9.71 -5.36 3.82
N GLN A 106 -10.17 -4.22 4.30
CA GLN A 106 -10.25 -2.98 3.53
C GLN A 106 -9.15 -2.02 4.00
N VAL A 107 -8.39 -1.49 3.06
CA VAL A 107 -7.47 -0.37 3.28
C VAL A 107 -8.04 0.86 2.59
N THR A 108 -8.17 1.96 3.31
CA THR A 108 -8.69 3.22 2.80
C THR A 108 -7.66 4.33 2.97
N TRP A 109 -7.27 4.95 1.86
CA TRP A 109 -6.34 6.07 1.83
C TRP A 109 -7.05 7.41 2.02
N THR A 110 -6.36 8.36 2.65
CA THR A 110 -6.81 9.74 2.82
C THR A 110 -5.62 10.66 2.60
N ASP A 111 -5.82 11.71 1.83
CA ASP A 111 -4.80 12.66 1.41
C ASP A 111 -5.47 14.02 1.15
N ALA A 112 -4.87 15.11 1.64
CA ALA A 112 -5.40 16.46 1.48
C ALA A 112 -5.26 16.99 0.04
N ASP A 113 -4.29 16.48 -0.72
CA ASP A 113 -4.08 16.80 -2.13
C ASP A 113 -4.98 15.96 -3.05
N GLY A 114 -5.56 14.89 -2.50
CA GLY A 114 -6.54 14.02 -3.15
C GLY A 114 -5.99 12.64 -3.50
N ILE A 115 -6.88 11.78 -3.98
CA ILE A 115 -6.57 10.40 -4.35
C ILE A 115 -6.75 10.22 -5.86
N THR A 116 -5.74 9.64 -6.52
CA THR A 116 -5.88 9.15 -7.90
C THR A 116 -6.43 7.72 -7.87
N GLY A 117 -7.61 7.51 -8.47
CA GLY A 117 -8.27 6.20 -8.51
C GLY A 117 -9.16 5.95 -7.29
N SER A 118 -9.21 4.70 -6.82
CA SER A 118 -10.05 4.32 -5.69
C SER A 118 -9.31 4.51 -4.37
N ALA A 119 -9.87 5.29 -3.45
CA ALA A 119 -9.35 5.44 -2.10
C ALA A 119 -9.37 4.14 -1.30
N ALA A 120 -10.34 3.26 -1.56
CA ALA A 120 -10.50 2.00 -0.85
C ALA A 120 -10.13 0.80 -1.74
N SER A 121 -9.41 -0.16 -1.15
CA SER A 121 -9.09 -1.46 -1.74
C SER A 121 -9.39 -2.57 -0.74
N THR A 122 -10.01 -3.66 -1.21
CA THR A 122 -10.35 -4.81 -0.37
C THR A 122 -9.60 -6.06 -0.85
N ALA A 123 -9.04 -6.81 0.08
CA ALA A 123 -8.39 -8.10 -0.16
C ALA A 123 -8.82 -9.12 0.91
N SER A 124 -8.69 -10.41 0.61
CA SER A 124 -9.11 -11.48 1.51
C SER A 124 -7.98 -12.46 1.78
N VAL A 125 -7.94 -13.01 3.00
CA VAL A 125 -6.98 -14.05 3.41
C VAL A 125 -7.60 -14.92 4.50
N SER A 126 -7.16 -16.18 4.59
CA SER A 126 -7.55 -17.07 5.69
C SER A 126 -6.44 -17.17 6.72
N THR A 127 -6.77 -17.12 8.00
CA THR A 127 -5.86 -17.50 9.07
C THR A 127 -5.56 -19.00 9.00
N LEU A 128 -4.38 -19.38 9.48
CA LEU A 128 -3.95 -20.78 9.47
C LEU A 128 -4.74 -21.60 10.49
N SER A 129 -4.88 -22.90 10.24
CA SER A 129 -5.43 -23.83 11.22
C SER A 129 -4.39 -24.13 12.30
N TYR A 130 -4.85 -24.17 13.56
CA TYR A 130 -4.05 -24.62 14.68
C TYR A 130 -4.47 -26.05 15.05
N ASN A 131 -3.58 -27.01 14.89
CA ASN A 131 -3.77 -28.38 15.37
C ASN A 131 -2.58 -28.77 16.24
N PRO A 132 -2.60 -28.47 17.55
CA PRO A 132 -1.51 -28.85 18.44
C PRO A 132 -1.39 -30.38 18.48
N PRO A 133 -0.18 -30.93 18.67
CA PRO A 133 -0.02 -32.32 19.04
C PRO A 133 -0.84 -32.63 20.30
N ALA A 134 -1.48 -33.80 20.31
CA ALA A 134 -2.20 -34.34 21.47
C ALA A 134 -1.25 -34.69 22.63
#